data_AF-A0A550BZR7-F1
#
_entry.id   AF-A0A550BZR7-F1
#
_cell.length_a   1.000
_cell.length_b   1.000
_cell.length_c   1.000
_cell.angle_alpha   90.00
_cell.angle_beta   90.00
_cell.angle_gamma   90.00
#
_symmetry.space_group_name_H-M   'P 1'
#
loop_
_entity.id
_entity.type
_entity.pdbx_description
1 polymer ?
#
loop_
_entity_poly.entity_id
_entity_poly.type
_entity_poly.pdbx_seq_one_letter_code
_entity_poly.pdbx_strand_id
1 'polypeptide(L)'
;MVVAVPETVFDGYPGAVANPNLNPICGTQIRAYYGDKSVDLTVSDRCGGCTGFDLDLSRAAFDALAPPNERFAITWDWLSGISSGVLQPTSPPVTTAAPTTTAPPTTTTAAGGAIRCPNPNSWEICGSGIWQNNGAVPAPYICQDGALVIPSRRRSEYKRHWSSRQ
;
A
#
# COMPACT_ATOMS: atom_id res chain seq x y z
N MET A 1 8.32 -13.01 -12.03
CA MET A 1 8.94 -12.57 -10.77
C MET A 1 7.86 -12.58 -9.70
N VAL A 2 8.23 -12.77 -8.42
CA VAL A 2 7.25 -12.88 -7.33
C VAL A 2 7.53 -11.91 -6.21
N VAL A 3 6.53 -11.73 -5.35
CA VAL A 3 6.55 -10.83 -4.20
C VAL A 3 5.76 -11.43 -3.05
N ALA A 4 6.23 -11.19 -1.83
CA ALA A 4 5.43 -11.38 -0.63
C ALA A 4 4.86 -10.02 -0.17
N VAL A 5 3.59 -10.03 0.19
CA VAL A 5 2.89 -8.84 0.73
C VAL A 5 2.88 -8.93 2.26
N PRO A 6 2.79 -7.82 3.00
CA PRO A 6 2.86 -7.86 4.45
C PRO A 6 1.62 -8.59 5.01
N GLU A 7 1.79 -9.22 6.16
CA GLU A 7 0.74 -9.94 6.88
C GLU A 7 -0.58 -9.15 6.97
N THR A 8 -0.48 -7.84 7.20
CA THR A 8 -1.61 -6.90 7.24
C THR A 8 -2.44 -6.88 5.96
N VAL A 9 -1.80 -6.94 4.79
CA VAL A 9 -2.46 -6.95 3.48
C VAL A 9 -2.91 -8.36 3.13
N PHE A 10 -2.08 -9.37 3.44
CA PHE A 10 -2.39 -10.77 3.14
C PHE A 10 -3.63 -11.24 3.89
N ASP A 11 -3.62 -11.14 5.22
CA ASP A 11 -4.67 -11.70 6.08
C ASP A 11 -5.96 -10.85 6.05
N GLY A 12 -5.83 -9.57 5.72
CA GLY A 12 -6.96 -8.64 5.59
C GLY A 12 -7.67 -8.69 4.23
N TYR A 13 -7.11 -9.40 3.23
CA TYR A 13 -7.63 -9.38 1.87
C TYR A 13 -9.04 -9.96 1.77
N PRO A 14 -9.94 -9.38 0.95
CA PRO A 14 -11.31 -9.88 0.81
C PRO A 14 -11.34 -11.36 0.40
N GLY A 15 -12.00 -12.18 1.22
CA GLY A 15 -12.06 -13.63 1.00
C GLY A 15 -10.88 -14.42 1.55
N ALA A 16 -9.98 -13.81 2.31
CA ALA A 16 -8.97 -14.54 3.08
C ALA A 16 -9.63 -15.56 4.03
N VAL A 17 -9.06 -16.77 4.07
CA VAL A 17 -9.51 -17.89 4.89
C VAL A 17 -8.37 -18.39 5.78
N ALA A 18 -8.69 -19.22 6.78
CA ALA A 18 -7.70 -19.73 7.73
C ALA A 18 -6.55 -20.52 7.10
N ASN A 19 -6.77 -21.15 5.95
CA ASN A 19 -5.68 -21.79 5.19
C ASN A 19 -5.01 -20.74 4.28
N PRO A 20 -3.78 -20.29 4.57
CA PRO A 20 -3.12 -19.24 3.79
C PRO A 20 -2.87 -19.63 2.33
N ASN A 21 -2.79 -20.93 2.02
CA ASN A 21 -2.63 -21.41 0.65
C ASN A 21 -3.89 -21.21 -0.22
N LEU A 22 -5.02 -20.86 0.39
CA LEU A 22 -6.29 -20.59 -0.29
C LEU A 22 -6.65 -19.09 -0.28
N ASN A 23 -5.70 -18.22 0.07
CA ASN A 23 -5.94 -16.80 0.06
C ASN A 23 -6.11 -16.28 -1.38
N PRO A 24 -7.25 -15.62 -1.73
CA PRO A 24 -7.49 -15.15 -3.08
C PRO A 24 -6.55 -14.03 -3.53
N ILE A 25 -5.74 -13.46 -2.64
CA ILE A 25 -4.67 -12.52 -3.03
C ILE A 25 -3.54 -13.22 -3.80
N CYS A 26 -3.33 -14.52 -3.58
CA CYS A 26 -2.30 -15.28 -4.27
C CYS A 26 -2.61 -15.37 -5.77
N GLY A 27 -1.60 -15.15 -6.61
CA GLY A 27 -1.76 -15.12 -8.07
C GLY A 27 -2.21 -13.78 -8.64
N THR A 28 -2.63 -12.83 -7.80
CA THR A 28 -2.87 -11.44 -8.23
C THR A 28 -1.56 -10.77 -8.64
N GLN A 29 -1.67 -9.73 -9.47
CA GLN A 29 -0.52 -9.01 -9.99
C GLN A 29 -0.47 -7.58 -9.45
N ILE A 30 0.73 -7.15 -9.09
CA ILE A 30 1.06 -5.76 -8.76
C ILE A 30 2.11 -5.24 -9.72
N ARG A 31 2.15 -3.92 -9.90
CA ARG A 31 3.29 -3.22 -10.47
C ARG A 31 3.96 -2.40 -9.39
N ALA A 32 5.26 -2.61 -9.20
CA ALA A 32 6.10 -1.80 -8.32
C ALA A 32 6.88 -0.79 -9.16
N TYR A 33 7.03 0.44 -8.66
CA TYR A 33 7.72 1.54 -9.33
C TYR A 33 8.85 2.09 -8.46
N TYR A 34 9.99 2.35 -9.09
CA TYR A 34 11.15 2.99 -8.47
C TYR A 34 11.82 3.94 -9.46
N GLY A 35 11.65 5.25 -9.24
CA GLY A 35 12.06 6.26 -10.22
C GLY A 35 11.41 6.00 -11.57
N ASP A 36 12.22 5.85 -12.61
CA ASP A 36 11.76 5.58 -13.98
C ASP A 36 11.60 4.08 -14.30
N LYS A 37 11.84 3.21 -13.32
CA LYS A 37 11.76 1.75 -13.48
C LYS A 37 10.46 1.21 -12.89
N SER A 38 9.96 0.11 -13.48
CA SER A 38 8.86 -0.66 -12.92
C SER A 38 9.02 -2.15 -13.17
N VAL A 39 8.36 -2.97 -12.36
CA VAL A 39 8.34 -4.43 -12.49
C VAL A 39 6.97 -4.98 -12.12
N ASP A 40 6.49 -5.95 -12.91
CA ASP A 40 5.25 -6.68 -12.65
C ASP A 40 5.55 -7.94 -11.83
N LEU A 41 4.80 -8.12 -10.74
CA LEU A 41 5.04 -9.14 -9.73
C LEU A 41 3.76 -9.90 -9.45
N THR A 42 3.89 -11.22 -9.35
CA THR A 42 2.81 -12.07 -8.86
C THR A 42 2.93 -12.24 -7.36
N VAL A 43 1.86 -11.94 -6.63
CA VAL A 43 1.78 -12.20 -5.19
C VAL A 43 1.79 -13.72 -4.98
N SER A 44 2.78 -14.21 -4.25
CA SER A 44 2.94 -15.65 -3.99
C SER A 44 3.04 -16.00 -2.51
N ASP A 45 3.32 -15.04 -1.64
CA ASP A 45 3.63 -15.33 -0.24
C ASP A 45 3.21 -14.21 0.71
N ARG A 46 3.19 -14.54 2.00
CA ARG A 46 2.91 -13.67 3.14
C ARG A 46 4.21 -13.33 3.85
N CYS A 47 4.53 -12.05 3.93
CA CYS A 47 5.67 -11.57 4.69
C CYS A 47 5.26 -11.21 6.14
N GLY A 48 5.51 -12.12 7.08
CA GLY A 48 5.24 -11.88 8.51
C GLY A 48 6.19 -10.86 9.17
N GLY A 49 7.34 -10.58 8.56
CA GLY A 49 8.32 -9.60 9.05
C GLY A 49 8.16 -8.19 8.44
N CYS A 50 7.29 -8.04 7.43
CA CYS A 50 7.11 -6.79 6.73
C CYS A 50 6.19 -5.86 7.50
N THR A 51 6.46 -4.55 7.45
CA THR A 51 5.70 -3.55 8.18
C THR A 51 4.83 -2.72 7.23
N GLY A 52 3.65 -2.31 7.68
CA GLY A 52 2.79 -1.43 6.91
C GLY A 52 2.38 -2.00 5.55
N PHE A 53 2.91 -1.39 4.47
CA PHE A 53 2.66 -1.72 3.06
C PHE A 53 3.94 -2.13 2.32
N ASP A 54 4.96 -2.57 3.06
CA ASP A 54 6.23 -3.04 2.51
C ASP A 54 6.07 -4.32 1.70
N LEU A 55 6.72 -4.38 0.54
CA LEU A 55 6.80 -5.58 -0.29
C LEU A 55 8.14 -6.28 -0.09
N ASP A 56 8.11 -7.61 0.06
CA ASP A 56 9.32 -8.45 0.03
C ASP A 56 9.52 -8.99 -1.39
N LEU A 57 10.43 -8.34 -2.12
CA LEU A 57 10.68 -8.62 -3.52
C LEU A 57 11.57 -9.86 -3.66
N SER A 58 11.20 -10.78 -4.54
CA SER A 58 12.15 -11.81 -4.99
C SER A 58 13.44 -11.16 -5.52
N ARG A 59 14.57 -11.85 -5.40
CA ARG A 59 15.88 -11.30 -5.82
C ARG A 59 15.87 -10.75 -7.26
N ALA A 60 15.26 -11.47 -8.18
CA ALA A 60 15.13 -11.04 -9.57
C ALA A 60 14.29 -9.77 -9.75
N ALA A 61 13.23 -9.59 -8.94
CA ALA A 61 12.42 -8.37 -8.92
C ALA A 61 13.20 -7.18 -8.35
N PHE A 62 13.93 -7.44 -7.27
CA PHE A 62 14.78 -6.45 -6.63
C PHE A 62 15.83 -5.92 -7.62
N ASP A 63 16.59 -6.83 -8.24
CA ASP A 63 17.67 -6.49 -9.19
C ASP A 63 17.14 -5.70 -10.42
N ALA A 64 15.86 -5.87 -10.78
CA ALA A 64 15.23 -5.12 -11.87
C ALA A 64 14.95 -3.64 -11.50
N LEU A 65 14.70 -3.35 -10.22
CA LEU A 65 14.40 -1.99 -9.74
C LEU A 65 15.66 -1.26 -9.24
N ALA A 66 16.38 -1.86 -8.31
CA ALA A 66 17.41 -1.18 -7.54
C ALA A 66 18.70 -2.03 -7.42
N PRO A 67 19.87 -1.39 -7.23
CA PRO A 67 21.11 -2.11 -6.93
C PRO A 67 20.99 -2.90 -5.61
N PRO A 68 21.57 -4.12 -5.53
CA PRO A 68 21.32 -5.10 -4.47
C PRO A 68 21.65 -4.60 -3.05
N ASN A 69 20.92 -5.15 -2.07
CA ASN A 69 21.17 -5.10 -0.61
C ASN A 69 20.72 -3.85 0.16
N GLU A 70 19.77 -3.07 -0.35
CA GLU A 70 19.19 -1.95 0.40
C GLU A 70 17.66 -2.01 0.44
N ARG A 71 17.05 -1.57 1.55
CA ARG A 71 15.60 -1.32 1.56
C ARG A 71 15.34 0.05 0.96
N PHE A 72 14.55 0.11 -0.10
CA PHE A 72 14.24 1.36 -0.79
C PHE A 72 12.73 1.63 -0.83
N ALA A 73 12.37 2.91 -0.87
CA ALA A 73 10.98 3.32 -0.99
C ALA A 73 10.52 3.15 -2.44
N ILE A 74 9.37 2.49 -2.60
CA ILE A 74 8.67 2.31 -3.87
C ILE A 74 7.23 2.78 -3.74
N THR A 75 6.59 3.05 -4.86
CA THR A 75 5.14 2.97 -4.96
C THR A 75 4.76 1.67 -5.63
N TRP A 76 3.56 1.17 -5.39
CA TRP A 76 3.05 0.00 -6.07
C TRP A 76 1.54 0.06 -6.17
N ASP A 77 1.00 -0.61 -7.16
CA ASP A 77 -0.44 -0.69 -7.37
C ASP A 77 -0.87 -2.04 -7.94
N TRP A 78 -2.16 -2.37 -7.77
CA TRP A 78 -2.74 -3.59 -8.32
C TRP A 78 -2.97 -3.46 -9.83
N LEU A 79 -2.69 -4.53 -10.56
CA LEU A 79 -3.01 -4.64 -11.99
C LEU A 79 -4.40 -5.24 -12.23
N SER A 80 -5.09 -5.75 -11.20
CA SER A 80 -6.45 -6.27 -11.31
C SER A 80 -7.44 -5.15 -11.60
N GLY A 81 -8.03 -5.14 -12.80
CA GLY A 81 -8.83 -4.03 -13.33
C GLY A 81 -8.47 -3.69 -14.77
N ILE A 82 -7.32 -4.17 -15.25
CA ILE A 82 -6.98 -4.20 -16.66
C ILE A 82 -7.67 -5.40 -17.29
N SER A 83 -8.89 -5.19 -17.78
CA SER A 83 -9.45 -6.04 -18.84
C SER A 83 -8.40 -6.10 -19.96
N SER A 84 -7.81 -7.27 -20.20
CA SER A 84 -6.95 -7.64 -21.32
C SER A 84 -6.82 -6.57 -22.41
N GLY A 85 -5.84 -5.68 -22.28
CA GLY A 85 -5.67 -4.57 -23.18
C GLY A 85 -4.44 -3.76 -22.83
N VAL A 86 -3.29 -4.29 -23.23
CA VAL A 86 -2.01 -3.58 -23.47
C VAL A 86 -1.77 -2.37 -22.56
N LEU A 87 -0.96 -2.57 -21.52
CA LEU A 87 -0.35 -1.45 -20.80
C LEU A 87 0.55 -0.66 -21.76
N GLN A 88 0.10 0.51 -22.17
CA GLN A 88 1.03 1.59 -22.49
C GLN A 88 1.82 1.86 -21.20
N PRO A 89 3.16 1.91 -21.24
CA PRO A 89 3.95 2.31 -20.08
C PRO A 89 3.49 3.71 -19.68
N THR A 90 2.73 3.82 -18.60
CA THR A 90 2.48 5.10 -17.96
C THR A 90 3.83 5.52 -17.40
N SER A 91 4.44 6.49 -18.07
CA SER A 91 5.63 7.18 -17.59
C SER A 91 5.45 7.56 -16.12
N PRO A 92 6.53 7.53 -15.31
CA PRO A 92 6.48 8.02 -13.94
C PRO A 92 5.89 9.43 -13.90
N PRO A 93 5.27 9.85 -12.77
CA PRO A 93 4.80 11.23 -12.65
C PRO A 93 5.99 12.16 -12.82
N VAL A 94 6.08 12.79 -14.00
CA VAL A 94 7.05 13.82 -14.30
C VAL A 94 6.84 14.93 -13.28
N THR A 95 7.86 15.18 -12.47
CA THR A 95 7.90 16.34 -11.58
C THR A 95 8.05 17.58 -12.45
N THR A 96 6.94 18.22 -12.84
CA THR A 96 6.95 19.58 -13.41
C THR A 96 5.69 20.35 -12.99
N ALA A 97 5.90 21.35 -12.14
CA ALA A 97 5.07 22.53 -11.84
C ALA A 97 3.59 22.34 -11.44
N ALA A 98 3.24 22.90 -10.28
CA ALA A 98 1.87 23.05 -9.80
C ALA A 98 1.00 23.87 -10.79
N PRO A 99 -0.26 23.47 -11.07
CA PRO A 99 -1.24 24.37 -11.63
C PRO A 99 -1.92 25.16 -10.50
N THR A 100 -1.75 26.47 -10.53
CA THR A 100 -2.64 27.40 -9.83
C THR A 100 -4.01 27.44 -10.54
N THR A 101 -5.07 27.50 -9.75
CA THR A 101 -6.45 27.92 -10.09
C THR A 101 -7.50 26.83 -10.36
N THR A 102 -8.25 26.54 -9.29
CA THR A 102 -9.72 26.54 -9.19
C THR A 102 -10.57 25.79 -10.23
N ALA A 103 -10.72 24.47 -10.04
CA ALA A 103 -11.99 23.71 -10.06
C ALA A 103 -11.68 22.22 -9.80
N PRO A 104 -12.45 21.49 -8.97
CA PRO A 104 -12.21 20.07 -8.76
C PRO A 104 -12.65 19.27 -10.01
N PRO A 105 -11.79 18.42 -10.60
CA PRO A 105 -12.24 17.51 -11.64
C PRO A 105 -13.15 16.45 -11.02
N THR A 106 -14.41 16.42 -11.45
CA THR A 106 -15.42 15.41 -11.09
C THR A 106 -15.29 14.12 -11.92
N THR A 107 -14.06 13.62 -12.05
CA THR A 107 -13.76 12.27 -12.50
C THR A 107 -12.60 11.74 -11.67
N THR A 108 -12.93 10.79 -10.81
CA THR A 108 -12.07 10.16 -9.80
C THR A 108 -11.00 9.27 -10.44
N THR A 109 -10.09 9.82 -11.25
CA THR A 109 -8.88 9.09 -11.65
C THR A 109 -7.85 9.31 -10.55
N ALA A 110 -7.71 8.34 -9.65
CA ALA A 110 -6.73 8.41 -8.57
C ALA A 110 -5.33 8.02 -9.07
N ALA A 111 -4.29 8.56 -8.44
CA ALA A 111 -2.91 8.20 -8.76
C ALA A 111 -2.62 6.76 -8.32
N GLY A 112 -1.93 5.98 -9.17
CA GLY A 112 -1.53 4.61 -8.85
C GLY A 112 -0.75 4.53 -7.54
N GLY A 113 -1.14 3.62 -6.66
CA GLY A 113 -0.56 3.42 -5.34
C GLY A 113 -1.06 4.40 -4.27
N ALA A 114 -1.96 5.34 -4.60
CA ALA A 114 -2.63 6.14 -3.58
C ALA A 114 -3.46 5.22 -2.67
N ILE A 115 -3.39 5.45 -1.36
CA ILE A 115 -4.13 4.70 -0.34
C ILE A 115 -5.18 5.61 0.29
N ARG A 116 -6.39 5.08 0.50
CA ARG A 116 -7.46 5.73 1.27
C ARG A 116 -8.22 4.74 2.12
N CYS A 117 -9.07 5.25 3.00
CA CYS A 117 -10.08 4.45 3.68
C CYS A 117 -11.47 5.07 3.48
N PRO A 118 -12.37 4.44 2.69
CA PRO A 118 -13.71 4.98 2.45
C PRO A 118 -14.61 4.93 3.69
N ASN A 119 -14.29 4.08 4.66
CA ASN A 119 -14.98 3.98 5.95
C ASN A 119 -14.01 3.42 7.01
N PRO A 120 -14.40 3.41 8.31
CA PRO A 120 -13.52 2.95 9.38
C PRO A 120 -13.06 1.49 9.30
N ASN A 121 -13.79 0.66 8.54
CA ASN A 121 -13.60 -0.79 8.51
C ASN A 121 -12.97 -1.27 7.21
N SER A 122 -12.75 -0.42 6.21
CA SER A 122 -12.09 -0.86 4.98
C SER A 122 -11.10 0.15 4.43
N TRP A 123 -10.11 -0.34 3.71
CA TRP A 123 -9.16 0.48 2.98
C TRP A 123 -9.11 0.10 1.49
N GLU A 124 -8.64 1.05 0.70
CA GLU A 124 -8.52 0.93 -0.74
C GLU A 124 -7.15 1.43 -1.18
N ILE A 125 -6.60 0.79 -2.21
CA ILE A 125 -5.45 1.30 -2.97
C ILE A 125 -5.93 1.57 -4.39
N CYS A 126 -5.43 2.65 -4.98
CA CYS A 126 -5.68 2.91 -6.38
C CYS A 126 -4.74 2.07 -7.24
N GLY A 127 -5.30 1.26 -8.13
CA GLY A 127 -4.58 0.55 -9.18
C GLY A 127 -5.17 0.87 -10.55
N SER A 128 -4.31 1.24 -11.51
CA SER A 128 -4.74 1.62 -12.87
C SER A 128 -5.83 2.70 -12.90
N GLY A 129 -5.75 3.69 -12.00
CA GLY A 129 -6.71 4.80 -11.93
C GLY A 129 -8.02 4.51 -11.20
N ILE A 130 -8.23 3.26 -10.74
CA ILE A 130 -9.47 2.82 -10.08
C ILE A 130 -9.15 2.42 -8.63
N TRP A 131 -10.05 2.79 -7.71
CA TRP A 131 -9.94 2.38 -6.31
C TRP A 131 -10.36 0.92 -6.13
N GLN A 132 -9.49 0.13 -5.49
CA GLN A 132 -9.70 -1.29 -5.28
C GLN A 132 -9.81 -1.59 -3.79
N ASN A 133 -10.88 -2.28 -3.40
CA ASN A 133 -11.11 -2.68 -2.02
C ASN A 133 -10.12 -3.76 -1.60
N ASN A 134 -9.38 -3.49 -0.53
CA ASN A 134 -8.38 -4.39 0.03
C ASN A 134 -8.78 -4.96 1.39
N GLY A 135 -10.08 -4.95 1.68
CA GLY A 135 -10.64 -5.50 2.90
C GLY A 135 -10.41 -4.59 4.11
N ALA A 136 -10.19 -5.21 5.27
CA ALA A 136 -10.23 -4.53 6.55
C ALA A 136 -9.06 -3.56 6.74
N VAL A 137 -9.29 -2.41 7.39
CA VAL A 137 -8.20 -1.51 7.79
C VAL A 137 -7.19 -2.29 8.64
N PRO A 138 -5.92 -2.41 8.20
CA PRO A 138 -4.97 -3.24 8.92
C PRO A 138 -4.52 -2.58 10.22
N ALA A 139 -4.40 -3.35 11.30
CA ALA A 139 -3.71 -2.87 12.50
C ALA A 139 -2.22 -2.57 12.19
N PRO A 140 -1.59 -1.58 12.83
CA PRO A 140 -2.11 -0.69 13.86
C PRO A 140 -2.80 0.57 13.31
N TYR A 141 -3.12 0.61 12.02
CA TYR A 141 -3.74 1.78 11.40
C TYR A 141 -5.20 1.94 11.83
N ILE A 142 -5.66 3.18 11.83
CA ILE A 142 -7.06 3.55 11.89
C ILE A 142 -7.39 4.42 10.69
N CYS A 143 -8.65 4.42 10.27
CA CYS A 143 -9.14 5.41 9.32
C CYS A 143 -9.43 6.72 10.05
N GLN A 144 -8.73 7.79 9.67
CA GLN A 144 -8.99 9.14 10.15
C GLN A 144 -9.04 10.08 8.95
N ASP A 145 -10.16 10.80 8.80
CA ASP A 145 -10.37 11.77 7.72
C ASP A 145 -10.11 11.22 6.30
N GLY A 146 -10.45 9.94 6.08
CA GLY A 146 -10.25 9.25 4.80
C GLY A 146 -8.83 8.73 4.54
N ALA A 147 -7.91 8.91 5.50
CA ALA A 147 -6.53 8.43 5.44
C ALA A 147 -6.25 7.35 6.50
N LEU A 148 -5.34 6.42 6.18
CA LEU A 148 -4.81 5.47 7.15
C LEU A 148 -3.72 6.13 7.99
N VAL A 149 -3.93 6.19 9.31
CA VAL A 149 -2.99 6.80 10.25
C VAL A 149 -2.67 5.84 11.40
N ILE A 150 -1.44 5.90 11.91
CA ILE A 150 -1.09 5.22 13.16
C ILE A 150 -1.47 6.18 14.30
N PRO A 151 -2.42 5.80 15.20
CA PRO A 151 -2.80 6.67 16.29
C PRO A 151 -1.60 6.91 17.20
N SER A 152 -1.27 8.17 17.43
CA SER A 152 -0.24 8.52 18.40
C SER A 152 -0.72 8.08 19.79
N ARG A 153 0.09 7.29 20.51
CA ARG A 153 -0.19 7.05 21.94
C ARG A 153 -0.16 8.41 22.61
N ARG A 154 -1.29 8.89 23.15
CA ARG A 154 -1.24 9.98 24.13
C ARG A 154 -0.29 9.51 25.21
N ARG A 155 0.86 10.16 25.34
CA ARG A 155 1.75 9.98 26.47
C ARG A 155 0.91 10.39 27.68
N SER A 156 0.37 9.43 28.42
CA SER A 156 -0.34 9.72 29.67
C SER A 156 0.63 10.54 30.51
N GLU A 157 0.36 11.82 30.69
CA GLU A 157 1.06 12.66 31.65
C GLU A 157 0.77 12.09 33.04
N TYR A 158 1.51 11.04 33.42
CA TYR A 158 1.59 10.62 34.80
C TYR A 158 2.37 11.71 35.51
N LYS A 159 1.67 12.79 35.90
CA LYS A 159 2.13 13.75 36.90
C LYS A 159 2.46 12.92 38.13
N ARG A 160 3.73 12.55 38.26
CA ARG A 160 4.29 12.03 39.50
C ARG A 160 4.10 13.14 40.52
N HIS A 161 3.01 13.05 41.30
CA HIS A 161 2.84 13.82 42.52
C HIS A 161 3.98 13.41 43.46
N TRP A 162 5.09 14.13 43.39
CA TRP A 162 6.07 14.19 44.46
C TRP A 162 5.43 15.02 45.57
N SER A 163 4.71 14.36 46.47
CA SER A 163 4.36 14.92 47.77
C SER A 163 5.65 15.05 48.58
N SER A 164 6.20 16.26 48.64
CA SER A 164 7.15 16.62 49.69
C SER A 164 6.42 16.56 51.02
N ARG A 165 6.68 15.51 51.80
CA ARG A 165 6.42 15.49 53.23
C ARG A 165 7.24 16.63 53.87
N GLN A 166 6.54 17.57 54.50
CA GLN A 166 7.06 18.39 55.59
C GLN A 166 6.40 17.89 56.87
#